data_AF-A0A0Q4S392-F1
#
_entry.id   AF-A0A0Q4S392-F1
#
_cell.length_a   1.000
_cell.length_b   1.000
_cell.length_c   1.000
_cell.angle_alpha   90.00
_cell.angle_beta   90.00
_cell.angle_gamma   90.00
#
_symmetry.space_group_name_H-M   'P 1'
#
loop_
_entity.id
_entity.type
_entity.pdbx_description
1 polymer ?
#
loop_
_entity_poly.entity_id
_entity_poly.type
_entity_poly.pdbx_seq_one_letter_code
_entity_poly.pdbx_strand_id
1 'polypeptide(L)'
;MNVSNRLSPADAIARPSLDAFQQAAQEGDWVHVSRDGSQWKVLGTGTTPSQRTVAWIEPGSDSTSAFVGALGQSFSQGIQASVVRELGLGPAPGKPLSSRTVMQAIDMAQTSRQTLQGVDFLTQLTMSAVGQSSGFNEACRASGVPATAVTAQQRESIDAAMQQRFEAAAQEGRSPVALQVAREWLREELQTLQLSGR
;
A
#
# COMPACT_ATOMS: atom_id res chain seq x y z
N MET A 1 26.49 -18.19 -36.82
CA MET A 1 25.04 -18.32 -36.56
C MET A 1 24.89 -18.64 -35.08
N ASN A 2 24.50 -17.66 -34.26
CA ASN A 2 24.33 -17.82 -32.82
C ASN A 2 22.86 -17.56 -32.49
N VAL A 3 22.15 -18.61 -32.06
CA VAL A 3 20.75 -18.52 -31.63
C VAL A 3 20.77 -18.07 -30.18
N SER A 4 20.73 -16.75 -29.97
CA SER A 4 20.45 -16.20 -28.65
C SER A 4 18.99 -16.43 -28.33
N ASN A 5 18.76 -17.41 -27.44
CA ASN A 5 17.49 -17.72 -26.81
C ASN A 5 16.92 -16.44 -26.15
N ARG A 6 15.97 -15.78 -26.82
CA ARG A 6 15.17 -14.71 -26.22
C ARG A 6 14.12 -15.38 -25.32
N LEU A 7 14.38 -15.40 -24.02
CA LEU A 7 13.33 -15.63 -23.03
C LEU A 7 12.37 -14.43 -23.11
N SER A 8 11.19 -14.64 -23.71
CA SER A 8 10.09 -13.69 -23.71
C SER A 8 9.63 -13.41 -22.26
N PRO A 9 9.23 -12.18 -21.90
CA PRO A 9 8.74 -11.87 -20.54
C PRO A 9 7.32 -12.40 -20.24
N ALA A 10 6.82 -13.37 -21.02
CA ALA A 10 5.41 -13.80 -20.96
C ALA A 10 5.11 -14.92 -19.94
N ASP A 11 6.11 -15.42 -19.20
CA ASP A 11 5.96 -16.55 -18.27
C ASP A 11 6.02 -16.18 -16.78
N ALA A 12 5.97 -14.88 -16.45
CA ALA A 12 5.68 -14.48 -15.07
C ALA A 12 4.19 -14.76 -14.80
N ILE A 13 3.90 -15.97 -14.33
CA ILE A 13 2.55 -16.39 -13.93
C ILE A 13 1.99 -15.31 -12.98
N ALA A 14 1.06 -14.49 -13.47
CA ALA A 14 0.54 -13.35 -12.73
C ALA A 14 -0.19 -13.86 -11.48
N ARG A 15 0.34 -13.52 -10.31
CA ARG A 15 -0.30 -13.85 -9.03
C ARG A 15 -1.71 -13.23 -9.00
N PRO A 16 -2.68 -13.89 -8.37
CA PRO A 16 -4.03 -13.35 -8.26
C PRO A 16 -4.04 -11.99 -7.54
N SER A 17 -4.84 -11.05 -8.04
CA SER A 17 -5.00 -9.72 -7.46
C SER A 17 -5.92 -9.74 -6.25
N LEU A 18 -5.81 -8.73 -5.38
CA LEU A 18 -6.69 -8.59 -4.22
C LEU A 18 -8.16 -8.44 -4.63
N ASP A 19 -8.42 -7.72 -5.73
CA ASP A 19 -9.78 -7.55 -6.28
C ASP A 19 -10.43 -8.88 -6.65
N ALA A 20 -9.65 -9.83 -7.19
CA ALA A 20 -10.17 -11.16 -7.53
C ALA A 20 -10.58 -11.95 -6.26
N PHE A 21 -9.82 -11.82 -5.16
CA PHE A 21 -10.23 -12.39 -3.87
C PHE A 21 -11.48 -11.71 -3.31
N GLN A 22 -11.59 -10.39 -3.44
CA GLN A 22 -12.76 -9.65 -2.98
C GLN A 22 -14.03 -10.06 -3.75
N GLN A 23 -13.94 -10.17 -5.08
CA GLN A 23 -15.05 -10.62 -5.93
C GLN A 23 -15.49 -12.04 -5.57
N ALA A 24 -14.55 -12.98 -5.50
CA ALA A 24 -14.83 -14.35 -5.09
C ALA A 24 -15.46 -14.44 -3.69
N ALA A 25 -15.04 -13.58 -2.76
CA ALA A 25 -15.59 -13.53 -1.42
C ALA A 25 -17.03 -12.99 -1.35
N GLN A 26 -17.46 -12.21 -2.36
CA GLN A 26 -18.84 -11.73 -2.46
C GLN A 26 -19.79 -12.79 -3.05
N GLU A 27 -19.26 -13.71 -3.85
CA GLU A 27 -20.04 -14.72 -4.59
C GLU A 27 -20.32 -16.00 -3.77
N GLY A 28 -19.51 -16.30 -2.75
CA GLY A 28 -19.66 -17.52 -1.96
C GLY A 28 -19.10 -17.41 -0.54
N ASP A 29 -19.30 -18.45 0.27
CA ASP A 29 -18.83 -18.51 1.67
C ASP A 29 -17.32 -18.79 1.79
N TRP A 30 -16.74 -19.37 0.75
CA TRP A 30 -15.35 -19.81 0.70
C TRP A 30 -14.68 -19.40 -0.60
N VAL A 31 -13.44 -18.95 -0.48
CA VAL A 31 -12.57 -18.59 -1.59
C VAL A 31 -11.48 -19.64 -1.74
N HIS A 32 -11.27 -20.10 -2.97
CA HIS A 32 -10.12 -20.94 -3.28
C HIS A 32 -9.40 -20.44 -4.53
N VAL A 33 -8.12 -20.78 -4.61
CA VAL A 33 -7.28 -20.47 -5.76
C VAL A 33 -7.07 -21.76 -6.55
N SER A 34 -7.34 -21.71 -7.85
CA SER A 34 -7.11 -22.79 -8.80
C SER A 34 -6.20 -22.32 -9.94
N ARG A 35 -5.49 -23.26 -10.57
CA ARG A 35 -4.64 -23.00 -11.72
C ARG A 35 -5.24 -23.63 -12.98
N ASP A 36 -5.78 -22.79 -13.85
CA ASP A 36 -6.27 -23.18 -15.18
C ASP A 36 -5.12 -23.07 -16.19
N GLY A 37 -4.38 -24.17 -16.35
CA GLY A 37 -3.18 -24.22 -17.20
C GLY A 37 -2.07 -23.27 -16.72
N SER A 38 -1.88 -22.16 -17.43
CA SER A 38 -0.87 -21.13 -17.10
C SER A 38 -1.40 -19.96 -16.26
N GLN A 39 -2.71 -19.90 -15.98
CA GLN A 39 -3.32 -18.76 -15.29
C GLN A 39 -3.87 -19.13 -13.90
N TRP A 40 -3.65 -18.26 -12.93
CA TRP A 40 -4.32 -18.34 -11.63
C TRP A 40 -5.74 -17.78 -11.72
N LYS A 41 -6.70 -18.48 -11.13
CA LYS A 41 -8.06 -18.00 -10.94
C LYS A 41 -8.44 -18.09 -9.47
N VAL A 42 -9.19 -17.09 -9.01
CA VAL A 42 -9.79 -17.06 -7.68
C VAL A 42 -11.27 -17.33 -7.84
N LEU A 43 -11.81 -18.29 -7.11
CA LEU A 43 -13.17 -18.78 -7.28
C LEU A 43 -13.91 -18.72 -5.94
N GLY A 44 -15.11 -18.11 -5.97
CA GLY A 44 -16.06 -18.12 -4.86
C GLY A 44 -16.88 -19.40 -4.89
N THR A 45 -17.10 -20.02 -3.74
CA THR A 45 -17.91 -21.24 -3.61
C THR A 45 -18.86 -21.13 -2.43
N GLY A 46 -20.14 -21.36 -2.69
CA GLY A 46 -21.18 -21.50 -1.67
C GLY A 46 -21.45 -22.98 -1.32
N THR A 47 -22.22 -23.21 -0.26
CA THR A 47 -22.73 -24.56 0.05
C THR A 47 -23.68 -25.05 -1.03
N THR A 48 -23.40 -26.23 -1.63
CA THR A 48 -24.40 -26.92 -2.45
C THR A 48 -25.60 -27.35 -1.59
N PRO A 49 -26.83 -27.47 -2.14
CA PRO A 49 -28.06 -27.83 -1.40
C PRO A 49 -28.01 -29.13 -0.57
N SER A 50 -26.97 -29.95 -0.72
CA SER A 50 -26.77 -31.23 -0.02
C SER A 50 -25.93 -31.13 1.27
N GLN A 51 -25.56 -29.94 1.74
CA GLN A 51 -24.71 -29.72 2.93
C GLN A 51 -23.35 -30.45 2.93
N ARG A 52 -22.89 -30.96 1.78
CA ARG A 52 -21.55 -31.56 1.65
C ARG A 52 -20.55 -30.50 1.22
N THR A 53 -19.67 -30.12 2.13
CA THR A 53 -18.45 -29.36 1.82
C THR A 53 -17.55 -30.24 0.97
N VAL A 54 -17.55 -30.05 -0.36
CA VAL A 54 -16.55 -30.67 -1.22
C VAL A 54 -15.28 -29.84 -1.05
N ALA A 55 -14.39 -30.29 -0.16
CA ALA A 55 -13.03 -29.79 -0.11
C ALA A 55 -12.38 -30.16 -1.45
N TRP A 56 -12.40 -29.23 -2.40
CA TRP A 56 -11.66 -29.35 -3.65
C TRP A 56 -10.17 -29.19 -3.29
N ILE A 57 -9.57 -30.30 -2.89
CA ILE A 57 -8.14 -30.39 -2.64
C ILE A 57 -7.49 -30.44 -4.02
N GLU A 58 -7.20 -29.28 -4.62
CA GLU A 58 -6.16 -29.21 -5.64
C GLU A 58 -4.81 -29.37 -4.91
N PRO A 59 -4.05 -30.45 -5.16
CA PRO A 59 -2.76 -30.65 -4.50
C PRO A 59 -1.81 -29.53 -4.91
N GLY A 60 -1.44 -28.67 -3.96
CA GLY A 60 -0.43 -27.63 -4.13
C GLY A 60 -0.93 -26.19 -4.25
N SER A 61 -2.24 -25.92 -4.23
CA SER A 61 -2.74 -24.55 -4.12
C SER A 61 -2.92 -24.16 -2.64
N ASP A 62 -2.38 -23.00 -2.26
CA ASP A 62 -2.55 -22.40 -0.94
C ASP A 62 -3.22 -21.05 -1.09
N SER A 63 -4.55 -21.06 -0.93
CA SER A 63 -5.39 -19.87 -1.07
C SER A 63 -5.01 -18.79 -0.05
N THR A 64 -4.56 -19.19 1.15
CA THR A 64 -4.15 -18.24 2.20
C THR A 64 -2.84 -17.57 1.81
N SER A 65 -1.82 -18.33 1.40
CA SER A 65 -0.54 -17.76 0.95
C SER A 65 -0.70 -16.88 -0.29
N ALA A 66 -1.57 -17.27 -1.23
CA ALA A 66 -1.87 -16.46 -2.40
C ALA A 66 -2.58 -15.14 -2.03
N PHE A 67 -3.56 -15.20 -1.12
CA PHE A 67 -4.25 -14.01 -0.61
C PHE A 67 -3.31 -13.08 0.16
N VAL A 68 -2.47 -13.62 1.04
CA VAL A 68 -1.45 -12.84 1.76
C VAL A 68 -0.50 -12.18 0.77
N GLY A 69 -0.09 -12.88 -0.30
CA GLY A 69 0.70 -12.29 -1.39
C GLY A 69 0.00 -11.11 -2.06
N ALA A 70 -1.30 -11.24 -2.36
CA ALA A 70 -2.11 -10.17 -2.95
C ALA A 70 -2.25 -8.97 -2.01
N LEU A 71 -2.46 -9.19 -0.71
CA LEU A 71 -2.47 -8.13 0.30
C LEU A 71 -1.17 -7.33 0.32
N GLY A 72 -0.02 -8.02 0.23
CA GLY A 72 1.30 -7.36 0.20
C GLY A 72 1.61 -6.60 -1.09
N GLN A 73 0.86 -6.86 -2.17
CA GLN A 73 0.94 -6.07 -3.41
C GLN A 73 0.07 -4.82 -3.33
N SER A 74 -1.05 -4.87 -2.60
CA SER A 74 -2.00 -3.77 -2.48
C SER A 74 -1.73 -2.83 -1.30
N PHE A 75 -1.03 -3.29 -0.28
CA PHE A 75 -0.75 -2.54 0.95
C PHE A 75 0.72 -2.64 1.36
N SER A 76 1.15 -1.74 2.24
CA SER A 76 2.50 -1.77 2.78
C SER A 76 2.77 -3.05 3.59
N GLN A 77 4.03 -3.45 3.66
CA GLN A 77 4.47 -4.64 4.41
C GLN A 77 4.04 -4.60 5.88
N GLY A 78 4.04 -3.42 6.51
CA GLY A 78 3.59 -3.25 7.90
C GLY A 78 2.09 -3.51 8.09
N ILE A 79 1.25 -3.05 7.14
CA ILE A 79 -0.19 -3.33 7.14
C ILE A 79 -0.42 -4.82 6.94
N GLN A 80 0.20 -5.41 5.91
CA GLN A 80 0.11 -6.84 5.61
C GLN A 80 0.49 -7.69 6.84
N ALA A 81 1.64 -7.43 7.45
CA ALA A 81 2.13 -8.18 8.61
C ALA A 81 1.18 -8.06 9.82
N SER A 82 0.59 -6.89 10.02
CA SER A 82 -0.36 -6.67 11.12
C SER A 82 -1.66 -7.44 10.90
N VAL A 83 -2.21 -7.42 9.67
CA VAL A 83 -3.41 -8.19 9.31
C VAL A 83 -3.16 -9.70 9.41
N VAL A 84 -2.01 -10.17 8.89
CA VAL A 84 -1.61 -11.59 8.97
C VAL A 84 -1.53 -12.06 10.41
N ARG A 85 -0.90 -11.28 11.29
CA ARG A 85 -0.76 -11.60 12.71
C ARG A 85 -2.11 -11.62 13.42
N GLU A 86 -2.94 -10.61 13.19
CA GLU A 86 -4.22 -10.44 13.89
C GLU A 86 -5.23 -11.53 13.51
N LEU A 87 -5.30 -11.90 12.23
CA LEU A 87 -6.22 -12.91 11.73
C LEU A 87 -5.64 -14.34 11.73
N GLY A 88 -4.39 -14.52 12.16
CA GLY A 88 -3.73 -15.82 12.18
C GLY A 88 -3.57 -16.45 10.79
N LEU A 89 -3.27 -15.63 9.77
CA LEU A 89 -3.17 -16.07 8.37
C LEU A 89 -1.85 -16.81 8.14
N GLY A 90 -1.84 -18.12 8.36
CA GLY A 90 -0.73 -19.00 8.04
C GLY A 90 -0.96 -19.79 6.74
N PRO A 91 0.12 -20.33 6.13
CA PRO A 91 -0.01 -21.26 5.01
C PRO A 91 -0.96 -22.41 5.35
N ALA A 92 -1.95 -22.64 4.48
CA ALA A 92 -2.95 -23.68 4.64
C ALA A 92 -3.19 -24.42 3.32
N PRO A 93 -2.21 -25.21 2.83
CA PRO A 93 -2.31 -25.88 1.53
C PRO A 93 -3.56 -26.74 1.43
N GLY A 94 -4.25 -26.66 0.29
CA GLY A 94 -5.46 -27.42 0.00
C GLY A 94 -6.69 -27.02 0.83
N LYS A 95 -6.60 -25.96 1.65
CA LYS A 95 -7.76 -25.42 2.38
C LYS A 95 -8.28 -24.16 1.70
N PRO A 96 -9.61 -24.04 1.51
CA PRO A 96 -10.20 -22.78 1.11
C PRO A 96 -10.07 -21.76 2.23
N LEU A 97 -9.96 -20.49 1.87
CA LEU A 97 -9.99 -19.36 2.78
C LEU A 97 -11.43 -18.88 2.95
N SER A 98 -11.87 -18.56 4.17
CA SER A 98 -13.24 -18.09 4.35
C SER A 98 -13.43 -16.69 3.75
N SER A 99 -14.55 -16.47 3.08
CA SER A 99 -14.89 -15.17 2.50
C SER A 99 -14.98 -14.08 3.57
N ARG A 100 -15.47 -14.42 4.76
CA ARG A 100 -15.51 -13.51 5.92
C ARG A 100 -14.10 -13.05 6.30
N THR A 101 -13.14 -13.98 6.35
CA THR A 101 -11.74 -13.67 6.63
C THR A 101 -11.13 -12.77 5.55
N VAL A 102 -11.43 -13.03 4.26
CA VAL A 102 -10.99 -12.17 3.15
C VAL A 102 -11.51 -10.75 3.32
N MET A 103 -12.83 -10.58 3.52
CA MET A 103 -13.46 -9.27 3.67
C MET A 103 -12.92 -8.53 4.90
N GLN A 104 -12.83 -9.22 6.04
CA GLN A 104 -12.29 -8.64 7.28
C GLN A 104 -10.83 -8.18 7.12
N ALA A 105 -10.00 -8.98 6.45
CA ALA A 105 -8.61 -8.63 6.19
C ALA A 105 -8.49 -7.38 5.31
N ILE A 106 -9.33 -7.27 4.27
CA ILE A 106 -9.38 -6.10 3.39
C ILE A 106 -9.82 -4.85 4.17
N ASP A 107 -10.89 -4.95 4.95
CA ASP A 107 -11.40 -3.84 5.76
C ASP A 107 -10.33 -3.34 6.75
N MET A 108 -9.69 -4.26 7.47
CA MET A 108 -8.60 -3.93 8.40
C MET A 108 -7.42 -3.25 7.70
N ALA A 109 -7.04 -3.73 6.52
CA ALA A 109 -5.96 -3.14 5.75
C ALA A 109 -6.31 -1.72 5.26
N GLN A 110 -7.55 -1.52 4.81
CA GLN A 110 -8.07 -0.21 4.39
C GLN A 110 -8.13 0.78 5.56
N THR A 111 -8.66 0.36 6.71
CA THR A 111 -8.70 1.19 7.94
C THR A 111 -7.30 1.55 8.40
N SER A 112 -6.36 0.60 8.35
CA SER A 112 -4.96 0.85 8.71
C SER A 112 -4.36 1.91 7.79
N ARG A 113 -4.55 1.78 6.47
CA ARG A 113 -4.07 2.77 5.48
C ARG A 113 -4.65 4.17 5.75
N GLN A 114 -5.96 4.27 5.98
CA GLN A 114 -6.62 5.55 6.29
C GLN A 114 -6.07 6.18 7.57
N THR A 115 -5.80 5.37 8.59
CA THR A 115 -5.20 5.83 9.85
C THR A 115 -3.81 6.41 9.61
N LEU A 116 -2.97 5.70 8.84
CA LEU A 116 -1.62 6.18 8.51
C LEU A 116 -1.66 7.47 7.67
N GLN A 117 -2.57 7.56 6.71
CA GLN A 117 -2.80 8.79 5.94
C GLN A 117 -3.21 9.97 6.84
N GLY A 118 -4.00 9.73 7.89
CA GLY A 118 -4.33 10.75 8.88
C GLY A 118 -3.11 11.26 9.65
N VAL A 119 -2.17 10.37 10.00
CA VAL A 119 -0.90 10.75 10.66
C VAL A 119 -0.02 11.58 9.72
N ASP A 120 0.07 11.18 8.45
CA ASP A 120 0.80 11.96 7.44
C ASP A 120 0.19 13.35 7.26
N PHE A 121 -1.13 13.45 7.19
CA PHE A 121 -1.83 14.72 7.10
C PHE A 121 -1.51 15.65 8.29
N LEU A 122 -1.53 15.13 9.52
CA LEU A 122 -1.14 15.93 10.71
C LEU A 122 0.33 16.38 10.65
N THR A 123 1.21 15.53 10.11
CA THR A 123 2.63 15.85 9.92
C THR A 123 2.79 16.96 8.88
N GLN A 124 2.06 16.89 7.77
CA GLN A 124 2.01 17.94 6.76
C GLN A 124 1.51 19.27 7.32
N LEU A 125 0.43 19.27 8.12
CA LEU A 125 -0.06 20.48 8.77
C LEU A 125 1.01 21.10 9.69
N THR A 126 1.77 20.27 10.41
CA THR A 126 2.84 20.73 11.31
C THR A 126 4.02 21.33 10.53
N MET A 127 4.20 20.96 9.26
CA MET A 127 5.26 21.43 8.38
C MET A 127 4.80 22.49 7.35
N SER A 128 3.49 22.80 7.28
CA SER A 128 2.93 23.64 6.22
C SER A 128 3.56 25.04 6.21
N ALA A 129 4.03 25.43 5.03
CA ALA A 129 4.50 26.76 4.74
C ALA A 129 3.32 27.74 4.63
N VAL A 130 2.25 27.39 3.90
CA VAL A 130 1.07 28.25 3.75
C VAL A 130 0.44 28.56 5.10
N GLY A 131 0.32 27.55 5.97
CA GLY A 131 -0.19 27.68 7.34
C GLY A 131 0.77 28.39 8.30
N GLN A 132 1.96 28.78 7.85
CA GLN A 132 3.02 29.38 8.68
C GLN A 132 3.25 28.60 9.97
N SER A 133 3.29 27.27 9.84
CA SER A 133 3.39 26.34 10.95
C SER A 133 4.67 26.55 11.77
N SER A 134 4.71 25.98 12.98
CA SER A 134 5.92 25.99 13.80
C SER A 134 7.09 25.31 13.09
N GLY A 135 6.84 24.22 12.37
CA GLY A 135 7.86 23.51 11.59
C GLY A 135 8.45 24.35 10.47
N PHE A 136 7.61 25.08 9.72
CA PHE A 136 8.07 26.01 8.69
C PHE A 136 8.92 27.14 9.26
N ASN A 137 8.48 27.74 10.37
CA ASN A 137 9.24 28.82 11.02
C ASN A 137 10.59 28.33 11.56
N GLU A 138 10.64 27.11 12.10
CA GLU A 138 11.88 26.48 12.55
C GLU A 138 12.81 26.21 11.36
N ALA A 139 12.30 25.65 10.26
CA ALA A 139 13.07 25.37 9.05
C ALA A 139 13.63 26.66 8.41
N CYS A 140 12.82 27.72 8.33
CA CYS A 140 13.25 29.05 7.91
C CYS A 140 14.42 29.57 8.75
N ARG A 141 14.30 29.50 10.09
CA ARG A 141 15.35 29.92 11.03
C ARG A 141 16.64 29.12 10.84
N ALA A 142 16.53 27.80 10.70
CA ALA A 142 17.67 26.92 10.48
C ALA A 142 18.39 27.20 9.15
N SER A 143 17.64 27.64 8.13
CA SER A 143 18.18 28.02 6.81
C SER A 143 18.61 29.49 6.71
N GLY A 144 18.51 30.26 7.81
CA GLY A 144 18.82 31.69 7.80
C GLY A 144 17.89 32.54 6.94
N VAL A 145 16.71 32.02 6.57
CA VAL A 145 15.69 32.73 5.79
C VAL A 145 14.65 33.30 6.73
N PRO A 146 14.37 34.61 6.70
CA PRO A 146 13.22 35.13 7.43
C PRO A 146 11.94 34.61 6.77
N ALA A 147 11.03 34.04 7.57
CA ALA A 147 9.77 33.47 7.07
C ALA A 147 8.92 34.49 6.25
N THR A 148 9.07 35.78 6.56
CA THR A 148 8.43 36.89 5.84
C THR A 148 8.99 37.14 4.44
N ALA A 149 10.21 36.70 4.15
CA ALA A 149 10.80 36.81 2.81
C ALA A 149 10.33 35.70 1.86
N VAL A 150 9.73 34.62 2.38
CA VAL A 150 9.12 33.58 1.56
C VAL A 150 7.72 34.05 1.14
N THR A 151 7.52 34.29 -0.16
CA THR A 151 6.26 34.82 -0.69
C THR A 151 5.12 33.81 -0.57
N ALA A 152 3.87 34.25 -0.68
CA ALA A 152 2.71 33.34 -0.67
C ALA A 152 2.82 32.24 -1.74
N GLN A 153 3.20 32.62 -2.98
CA GLN A 153 3.38 31.68 -4.08
C GLN A 153 4.51 30.67 -3.81
N GLN A 154 5.61 31.10 -3.18
CA GLN A 154 6.67 30.18 -2.79
C GLN A 154 6.21 29.19 -1.71
N ARG A 155 5.41 29.64 -0.75
CA ARG A 155 4.85 28.77 0.29
C ARG A 155 3.90 27.72 -0.29
N GLU A 156 3.06 28.10 -1.25
CA GLU A 156 2.20 27.16 -1.99
C GLU A 156 3.04 26.13 -2.76
N SER A 157 4.13 26.57 -3.42
CA SER A 157 5.03 25.68 -4.13
C SER A 157 5.75 24.68 -3.19
N ILE A 158 6.16 25.13 -2.00
CA ILE A 158 6.77 24.25 -0.98
C ILE A 158 5.76 23.20 -0.54
N ASP A 159 4.53 23.61 -0.21
CA ASP A 159 3.50 22.67 0.26
C ASP A 159 3.12 21.67 -0.83
N ALA A 160 3.09 22.08 -2.10
CA ALA A 160 2.88 21.18 -3.23
C ALA A 160 4.03 20.17 -3.41
N ALA A 161 5.28 20.61 -3.29
CA ALA A 161 6.44 19.72 -3.37
C ALA A 161 6.49 18.72 -2.20
N MET A 162 6.17 19.20 -0.99
CA MET A 162 6.00 18.36 0.19
C MET A 162 4.91 17.31 -0.03
N GLN A 163 3.73 17.71 -0.53
CA GLN A 163 2.64 16.78 -0.85
C GLN A 163 3.10 15.64 -1.76
N GLN A 164 3.83 15.95 -2.84
CA GLN A 164 4.37 14.94 -3.75
C GLN A 164 5.32 13.95 -3.06
N ARG A 165 6.17 14.44 -2.14
CA ARG A 165 7.09 13.57 -1.37
C ARG A 165 6.33 12.64 -0.42
N PHE A 166 5.27 13.12 0.24
CA PHE A 166 4.40 12.28 1.07
C PHE A 166 3.66 11.22 0.25
N GLU A 167 3.14 11.59 -0.93
CA GLU A 167 2.49 10.63 -1.84
C GLU A 167 3.45 9.54 -2.31
N ALA A 168 4.68 9.91 -2.69
CA ALA A 168 5.72 8.96 -3.06
C ALA A 168 6.05 8.01 -1.90
N ALA A 169 6.24 8.54 -0.69
CA ALA A 169 6.49 7.73 0.50
C ALA A 169 5.33 6.77 0.82
N ALA A 170 4.08 7.20 0.64
CA ALA A 170 2.91 6.34 0.81
C ALA A 170 2.88 5.20 -0.21
N GLN A 171 3.18 5.47 -1.49
CA GLN A 171 3.25 4.46 -2.56
C GLN A 171 4.36 3.43 -2.31
N GLU A 172 5.47 3.86 -1.72
CA GLU A 172 6.59 3.00 -1.36
C GLU A 172 6.42 2.29 0.00
N GLY A 173 5.28 2.49 0.67
CA GLY A 173 4.99 1.87 1.96
C GLY A 173 5.82 2.43 3.13
N ARG A 174 6.37 3.64 2.98
CA ARG A 174 7.11 4.39 4.02
C ARG A 174 6.22 5.33 4.84
N SER A 175 4.91 5.24 4.69
CA SER A 175 3.93 5.92 5.54
C SER A 175 3.77 5.15 6.87
N PRO A 176 3.67 5.83 8.03
CA PRO A 176 3.67 7.29 8.17
C PRO A 176 5.09 7.87 8.14
N VAL A 177 5.24 9.04 7.53
CA VAL A 177 6.51 9.75 7.44
C VAL A 177 6.84 10.34 8.82
N ALA A 178 8.01 9.98 9.34
CA ALA A 178 8.48 10.54 10.61
C ALA A 178 8.69 12.05 10.51
N LEU A 179 8.33 12.77 11.58
CA LEU A 179 8.41 14.24 11.65
C LEU A 179 9.80 14.79 11.27
N GLN A 180 10.87 14.09 11.66
CA GLN A 180 12.24 14.50 11.35
C GLN A 180 12.55 14.43 9.85
N VAL A 181 12.04 13.40 9.15
CA VAL A 181 12.18 13.25 7.70
C VAL A 181 11.41 14.36 6.98
N ALA A 182 10.19 14.65 7.41
CA ALA A 182 9.40 15.76 6.85
C ALA A 182 10.09 17.13 7.07
N ARG A 183 10.75 17.32 8.23
CA ARG A 183 11.56 18.52 8.51
C ARG A 183 12.79 18.63 7.60
N GLU A 184 13.43 17.50 7.27
CA GLU A 184 14.54 17.45 6.32
C GLU A 184 14.08 17.86 4.93
N TRP A 185 12.98 17.28 4.44
CA TRP A 185 12.39 17.65 3.16
C TRP A 185 12.04 19.14 3.08
N LEU A 186 11.41 19.69 4.12
CA LEU A 186 11.06 21.11 4.15
C LEU A 186 12.29 22.02 4.05
N ARG A 187 13.41 21.63 4.68
CA ARG A 187 14.67 22.38 4.58
C ARG A 187 15.25 22.32 3.17
N GLU A 188 15.18 21.18 2.51
CA GLU A 188 15.64 21.03 1.12
C GLU A 188 14.82 21.89 0.15
N GLU A 189 13.50 21.95 0.32
CA GLU A 189 12.63 22.81 -0.51
C GLU A 189 12.97 24.30 -0.32
N LEU A 190 13.23 24.73 0.92
CA LEU A 190 13.67 26.09 1.21
C LEU A 190 15.02 26.43 0.56
N GLN A 191 15.98 25.50 0.57
CA GLN A 191 17.28 25.68 -0.08
C GLN A 191 17.16 25.76 -1.60
N THR A 192 16.27 24.97 -2.19
CA THR A 192 16.02 24.97 -3.64
C THR A 192 15.50 26.34 -4.10
N LEU A 193 14.58 26.95 -3.34
CA LEU A 193 14.10 28.30 -3.63
C LEU A 193 15.18 29.38 -3.55
N GLN A 194 16.13 29.26 -2.61
CA GLN A 194 17.26 30.19 -2.51
C GLN A 194 18.18 30.13 -3.73
N LEU A 195 18.34 28.95 -4.32
CA LEU A 195 19.16 28.75 -5.51
C LEU A 195 18.48 29.24 -6.78
N SER A 196 17.15 29.15 -6.88
CA SER A 196 16.39 29.66 -8.03
C SER A 196 16.19 31.18 -8.02
N GLY A 197 16.40 31.85 -6.88
CA GLY A 197 16.30 33.31 -6.74
C GLY A 197 17.62 34.07 -6.97
N ARG A 198 18.70 33.38 -7.36
CA ARG A 198 19.99 33.98 -7.76
C ARG A 198 20.15 33.92 -9.28
#